data_AF-A0A8B7TK64-F1
#
_entry.id   AF-A0A8B7TK64-F1
#
_cell.length_a   1.000
_cell.length_b   1.000
_cell.length_c   1.000
_cell.angle_alpha   90.00
_cell.angle_beta   90.00
_cell.angle_gamma   90.00
#
_symmetry.space_group_name_H-M   'P 1'
#
loop_
_entity.id
_entity.type
_entity.pdbx_description
1 polymer ?
#
loop_
_entity_poly.entity_id
_entity_poly.type
_entity_poly.pdbx_seq_one_letter_code
_entity_poly.pdbx_strand_id
1 'polypeptide(L)'
;MDLILINSLPLVSDAETSLTCIASGWHPHEPITIGRDFEALMNQHQDPLEVTQDVTREWAKKVVWKREKASKINGAYFCEGRVRGQPIRIRTMKMRQQASFLPATLTMTVDRGDNVNISFKKVLVKEEDAVIYKNGSFIHSVPRHEVPDILEVHLPHAQPQDAGVYSARYIGGNLFTSAFTRLIVRRCEAQKWGPECTRFCTACMNNGVCHEDTGECICPPGFMGRTCEKGK
;
A
#
# COMPACT_ATOMS: atom_id res chain seq x y z
N MET A 1 -7.22 16.41 11.25
CA MET A 1 -7.11 15.19 12.07
C MET A 1 -6.20 14.26 11.32
N ASP A 2 -5.12 13.84 11.95
CA ASP A 2 -4.02 13.15 11.28
C ASP A 2 -3.98 11.69 11.74
N LEU A 3 -3.97 10.77 10.78
CA LEU A 3 -3.84 9.34 11.01
C LEU A 3 -2.61 8.89 10.23
N ILE A 4 -1.71 8.17 10.89
CA ILE A 4 -0.45 7.73 10.28
C ILE A 4 -0.28 6.24 10.54
N LEU A 5 0.00 5.48 9.48
CA LEU A 5 0.37 4.06 9.59
C LEU A 5 1.86 3.89 9.27
N ILE A 6 2.62 3.51 10.29
CA ILE A 6 4.03 3.16 10.16
C ILE A 6 4.14 1.66 9.90
N ASN A 7 4.72 1.31 8.76
CA ASN A 7 5.08 -0.07 8.42
C ASN A 7 6.58 -0.28 8.63
N SER A 8 6.95 -0.83 9.79
CA SER A 8 8.35 -1.16 10.09
C SER A 8 8.74 -2.44 9.37
N LEU A 9 9.64 -2.34 8.39
CA LEU A 9 10.10 -3.46 7.56
C LEU A 9 8.94 -4.17 6.81
N PRO A 10 8.51 -3.65 5.66
CA PRO A 10 7.48 -4.27 4.83
C PRO A 10 7.91 -5.61 4.23
N LEU A 11 9.24 -5.80 4.07
CA LEU A 11 9.85 -7.07 3.68
C LEU A 11 10.18 -7.87 4.94
N VAL A 12 9.41 -8.94 5.17
CA VAL A 12 9.48 -9.80 6.35
C VAL A 12 10.62 -10.79 6.20
N SER A 13 11.50 -10.81 7.21
CA SER A 13 12.61 -11.74 7.37
C SER A 13 12.49 -12.45 8.72
N ASP A 14 13.58 -12.99 9.26
CA ASP A 14 13.61 -13.56 10.62
C ASP A 14 13.71 -12.48 11.72
N ALA A 15 13.83 -11.20 11.32
CA ALA A 15 13.83 -10.06 12.23
C ALA A 15 12.40 -9.68 12.66
N GLU A 16 12.31 -9.03 13.82
CA GLU A 16 11.04 -8.46 14.29
C GLU A 16 10.51 -7.42 13.31
N THR A 17 9.20 -7.46 13.08
CA THR A 17 8.50 -6.50 12.22
C THR A 17 7.24 -5.99 12.92
N SER A 18 6.75 -4.81 12.55
CA SER A 18 5.58 -4.23 13.21
C SER A 18 4.75 -3.33 12.29
N LEU A 19 3.52 -3.08 12.71
CA LEU A 19 2.65 -2.02 12.22
C LEU A 19 2.25 -1.14 13.40
N THR A 20 2.45 0.16 13.30
CA THR A 20 2.03 1.13 14.32
C THR A 20 1.10 2.13 13.69
N CYS A 21 -0.10 2.29 14.24
CA CYS A 21 -1.04 3.30 13.81
C CYS A 21 -1.22 4.38 14.86
N ILE A 22 -1.12 5.63 14.43
CA ILE A 22 -0.99 6.80 15.29
C ILE A 22 -2.08 7.80 14.90
N ALA A 23 -2.86 8.25 15.87
CA ALA A 23 -3.71 9.43 15.74
C ALA A 23 -2.95 10.63 16.34
N SER A 24 -2.52 11.55 15.49
CA SER A 24 -1.73 12.72 15.93
C SER A 24 -2.63 13.96 16.04
N GLY A 25 -2.60 14.62 17.19
CA GLY A 25 -3.28 15.91 17.39
C GLY A 25 -4.80 15.82 17.57
N TRP A 26 -5.34 14.66 17.92
CA TRP A 26 -6.74 14.51 18.33
C TRP A 26 -6.91 13.26 19.20
N HIS A 27 -7.85 13.32 20.15
CA HIS A 27 -8.26 12.18 20.96
C HIS A 27 -9.32 11.38 20.18
N PRO A 28 -9.05 10.13 19.78
CA PRO A 28 -10.06 9.31 19.12
C PRO A 28 -11.20 9.01 20.08
N HIS A 29 -12.40 9.52 19.81
CA HIS A 29 -13.60 9.12 20.56
C HIS A 29 -13.94 7.65 20.30
N GLU A 30 -13.56 7.14 19.13
CA GLU A 30 -13.68 5.74 18.74
C GLU A 30 -12.28 5.10 18.65
N PRO A 31 -12.13 3.82 19.03
CA PRO A 31 -10.82 3.17 19.06
C PRO A 31 -10.23 2.99 17.67
N ILE A 32 -8.92 3.28 17.54
CA ILE A 32 -8.14 2.94 16.35
C ILE A 32 -8.20 1.42 16.14
N THR A 33 -8.35 1.00 14.88
CA THR A 33 -8.40 -0.40 14.47
C THR A 33 -7.21 -0.73 13.57
N ILE A 34 -6.55 -1.85 13.81
CA ILE A 34 -5.53 -2.42 12.92
C ILE A 34 -6.01 -3.82 12.54
N GLY A 35 -6.02 -4.15 11.26
CA GLY A 35 -6.56 -5.41 10.76
C GLY A 35 -5.95 -5.84 9.43
N ARG A 36 -6.28 -7.06 9.01
CA ARG A 36 -6.02 -7.53 7.64
C ARG A 36 -7.09 -7.01 6.70
N ASP A 37 -6.66 -6.52 5.53
CA ASP A 37 -7.55 -5.97 4.50
C ASP A 37 -7.96 -7.08 3.52
N PHE A 38 -9.00 -7.84 3.89
CA PHE A 38 -9.52 -8.95 3.10
C PHE A 38 -10.17 -8.51 1.78
N GLU A 39 -10.58 -7.23 1.68
CA GLU A 39 -11.10 -6.64 0.43
C GLU A 39 -9.96 -6.38 -0.56
N ALA A 40 -8.83 -5.86 -0.09
CA ALA A 40 -7.67 -5.60 -0.92
C ALA A 40 -6.96 -6.88 -1.38
N LEU A 41 -6.98 -7.94 -0.56
CA LEU A 41 -6.34 -9.21 -0.88
C LEU A 41 -7.14 -10.38 -0.29
N MET A 42 -7.76 -11.18 -1.15
CA MET A 42 -8.53 -12.36 -0.76
C MET A 42 -7.62 -13.51 -0.29
N ASN A 43 -8.19 -14.49 0.42
CA ASN A 43 -7.51 -15.72 0.86
C ASN A 43 -6.30 -15.49 1.79
N GLN A 44 -6.29 -14.38 2.53
CA GLN A 44 -5.32 -14.14 3.60
C GLN A 44 -5.58 -15.03 4.82
N HIS A 45 -4.54 -15.24 5.62
CA HIS A 45 -4.65 -15.98 6.89
C HIS A 45 -5.61 -15.25 7.85
N GLN A 46 -6.50 -16.01 8.51
CA GLN A 46 -7.51 -15.46 9.43
C GLN A 46 -7.05 -15.39 10.90
N ASP A 47 -5.74 -15.46 11.15
CA ASP A 47 -5.23 -15.44 12.53
C ASP A 47 -5.56 -14.09 13.18
N PRO A 48 -6.12 -14.04 14.40
CA PRO A 48 -6.37 -12.78 15.07
C PRO A 48 -5.04 -12.02 15.28
N LEU A 49 -5.07 -10.70 15.09
CA LEU A 49 -3.92 -9.85 15.36
C LEU A 49 -3.92 -9.42 16.83
N GLU A 50 -2.80 -9.63 17.51
CA GLU A 50 -2.59 -9.09 18.86
C GLU A 50 -2.27 -7.59 18.78
N VAL A 51 -3.33 -6.78 18.85
CA VAL A 51 -3.21 -5.32 18.83
C VAL A 51 -3.01 -4.80 20.26
N THR A 52 -1.89 -4.13 20.50
CA THR A 52 -1.52 -3.55 21.80
C THR A 52 -1.42 -2.03 21.73
N GLN A 53 -1.46 -1.35 22.87
CA GLN A 53 -1.20 0.09 22.94
C GLN A 53 0.29 0.37 22.80
N ASP A 54 0.66 1.42 22.06
CA ASP A 54 2.05 1.86 21.97
C ASP A 54 2.31 3.04 22.91
N VAL A 55 2.89 2.75 24.08
CA VAL A 55 3.15 3.73 25.15
C VAL A 55 4.19 4.80 24.78
N THR A 56 4.91 4.64 23.68
CA THR A 56 5.90 5.63 23.21
C THR A 56 5.26 6.86 22.56
N ARG A 57 3.96 6.78 22.27
CA ARG A 57 3.16 7.82 21.61
C ARG A 57 1.82 7.93 22.33
N GLU A 58 1.24 9.11 22.33
CA GLU A 58 0.03 9.39 23.12
C GLU A 58 -1.18 8.53 22.69
N TRP A 59 -1.58 8.63 21.41
CA TRP A 59 -2.72 7.89 20.85
C TRP A 59 -2.27 6.96 19.72
N ALA A 60 -1.72 5.81 20.10
CA ALA A 60 -1.22 4.84 19.14
C ALA A 60 -1.52 3.39 19.55
N LYS A 61 -1.76 2.55 18.53
CA LYS A 61 -1.84 1.10 18.65
C LYS A 61 -0.78 0.46 17.76
N LYS A 62 -0.30 -0.71 18.14
CA LYS A 62 0.66 -1.47 17.36
C LYS A 62 0.40 -2.97 17.35
N VAL A 63 0.87 -3.60 16.29
CA VAL A 63 0.99 -5.06 16.17
C VAL A 63 2.46 -5.36 15.96
N VAL A 64 3.00 -6.29 16.74
CA VAL A 64 4.42 -6.67 16.71
C VAL A 64 4.54 -8.16 16.48
N TRP A 65 5.36 -8.53 15.50
CA TRP A 65 5.70 -9.92 15.19
C TRP A 65 7.18 -10.15 15.52
N LYS A 66 7.45 -10.75 16.69
CA LYS A 66 8.81 -10.89 17.24
C LYS A 66 9.69 -11.84 16.41
N ARG A 67 9.17 -13.04 16.11
CA ARG A 67 9.76 -14.08 15.25
C ARG A 67 8.66 -15.03 14.79
N GLU A 68 8.03 -14.71 13.67
CA GLU A 68 6.87 -15.42 13.17
C GLU A 68 7.09 -15.84 11.72
N LYS A 69 6.49 -16.95 11.30
CA LYS A 69 6.67 -17.43 9.93
C LYS A 69 6.01 -16.44 8.95
N ALA A 70 6.73 -16.06 7.88
CA ALA A 70 6.22 -15.17 6.84
C ALA A 70 4.86 -15.62 6.25
N SER A 71 4.53 -16.92 6.32
CA SER A 71 3.22 -17.45 5.91
C SER A 71 2.02 -16.85 6.66
N LYS A 72 2.21 -16.36 7.90
CA LYS A 72 1.14 -15.76 8.71
C LYS A 72 1.08 -14.24 8.62
N ILE A 73 2.18 -13.62 8.21
CA ILE A 73 2.35 -12.16 8.17
C ILE A 73 2.10 -11.62 6.77
N ASN A 74 2.40 -12.38 5.71
CA ASN A 74 2.26 -11.87 4.35
C ASN A 74 0.81 -11.56 4.01
N GLY A 75 0.57 -10.37 3.48
CA GLY A 75 -0.77 -9.90 3.17
C GLY A 75 -0.91 -8.39 3.14
N ALA A 76 -2.16 -7.95 2.97
CA ALA A 76 -2.57 -6.56 3.02
C ALA A 76 -3.16 -6.24 4.38
N TYR A 77 -2.79 -5.08 4.93
CA TYR A 77 -3.21 -4.60 6.23
C TYR A 77 -3.79 -3.20 6.11
N PHE A 78 -4.63 -2.85 7.07
CA PHE A 78 -5.11 -1.49 7.20
C PHE A 78 -5.01 -1.00 8.64
N CYS A 79 -4.95 0.32 8.77
CA CYS A 79 -5.35 1.01 9.97
C CYS A 79 -6.56 1.91 9.66
N GLU A 80 -7.54 1.88 10.55
CA GLU A 80 -8.71 2.75 10.51
C GLU A 80 -8.80 3.61 11.78
N GLY A 81 -9.07 4.89 11.59
CA GLY A 81 -9.53 5.81 12.63
C GLY A 81 -10.80 6.52 12.17
N ARG A 82 -11.62 7.02 13.09
CA ARG A 82 -12.89 7.68 12.76
C ARG A 82 -12.89 9.12 13.20
N VAL A 83 -13.23 10.00 12.26
CA VAL A 83 -13.23 11.45 12.43
C VAL A 83 -14.66 11.93 12.17
N ARG A 84 -15.35 12.41 13.21
CA ARG A 84 -16.76 12.84 13.11
C ARG A 84 -17.67 11.79 12.46
N GLY A 85 -17.47 10.51 12.82
CA GLY A 85 -18.21 9.36 12.27
C GLY A 85 -17.76 8.89 10.88
N GLN A 86 -16.88 9.63 10.19
CA GLN A 86 -16.33 9.22 8.88
C GLN A 86 -15.06 8.37 9.07
N PRO A 87 -14.97 7.17 8.46
CA PRO A 87 -13.80 6.32 8.56
C PRO A 87 -12.67 6.82 7.66
N ILE A 88 -11.46 6.94 8.22
CA ILE A 88 -10.22 7.20 7.50
C ILE A 88 -9.39 5.91 7.56
N ARG A 89 -9.03 5.37 6.39
CA ARG A 89 -8.32 4.09 6.29
C ARG A 89 -7.02 4.21 5.51
N ILE A 90 -5.91 3.79 6.12
CA ILE A 90 -4.58 3.71 5.49
C ILE A 90 -4.22 2.25 5.30
N ARG A 91 -3.71 1.90 4.13
CA ARG A 91 -3.41 0.52 3.73
C ARG A 91 -1.92 0.32 3.50
N THR A 92 -1.44 -0.88 3.81
CA THR A 92 -0.06 -1.27 3.55
C THR A 92 0.05 -2.78 3.35
N MET A 93 1.23 -3.27 2.98
CA MET A 93 1.46 -4.68 2.71
C MET A 93 2.70 -5.18 3.44
N LYS A 94 2.67 -6.47 3.80
CA LYS A 94 3.84 -7.24 4.25
C LYS A 94 4.06 -8.38 3.27
N MET A 95 5.31 -8.64 2.89
CA MET A 95 5.68 -9.74 2.00
C MET A 95 7.03 -10.32 2.39
N ARG A 96 7.32 -11.54 1.95
CA ARG A 96 8.58 -12.22 2.27
C ARG A 96 9.75 -11.48 1.62
N GLN A 97 10.81 -11.20 2.38
CA GLN A 97 12.03 -10.60 1.84
C GLN A 97 12.71 -11.51 0.79
N GLN A 98 12.60 -12.83 0.98
CA GLN A 98 13.11 -13.87 0.07
C GLN A 98 12.06 -14.32 -0.98
N ALA A 99 11.06 -13.49 -1.29
CA ALA A 99 10.12 -13.79 -2.37
C ALA A 99 10.86 -13.87 -3.71
N SER A 100 10.28 -14.60 -4.68
CA SER A 100 10.89 -14.76 -6.01
C SER A 100 10.97 -13.46 -6.79
N PHE A 101 10.06 -12.54 -6.49
CA PHE A 101 10.02 -11.20 -7.02
C PHE A 101 9.97 -10.20 -5.86
N LEU A 102 10.38 -8.96 -6.11
CA LEU A 102 10.17 -7.84 -5.21
C LEU A 102 9.57 -6.65 -5.96
N PRO A 103 8.62 -5.92 -5.38
CA PRO A 103 8.06 -4.75 -6.03
C PRO A 103 9.10 -3.63 -6.09
N ALA A 104 9.14 -2.85 -7.17
CA ALA A 104 10.00 -1.67 -7.23
C ALA A 104 9.59 -0.60 -6.19
N THR A 105 8.29 -0.50 -5.91
CA THR A 105 7.71 0.35 -4.85
C THR A 105 6.53 -0.35 -4.19
N LEU A 106 6.27 -0.10 -2.90
CA LEU A 106 5.09 -0.63 -2.21
C LEU A 106 3.79 0.01 -2.71
N THR A 107 3.82 1.31 -3.01
CA THR A 107 2.67 2.06 -3.48
C THR A 107 3.08 2.97 -4.62
N MET A 108 2.22 3.10 -5.61
CA MET A 108 2.38 4.01 -6.73
C MET A 108 1.10 4.82 -6.87
N THR A 109 1.22 6.14 -6.81
CA THR A 109 0.08 7.06 -6.97
C THR A 109 0.18 7.73 -8.33
N VAL A 110 -0.89 7.65 -9.09
CA VAL A 110 -1.00 8.20 -10.45
C VAL A 110 -2.34 8.92 -10.60
N ASP A 111 -2.43 9.75 -11.62
CA ASP A 111 -3.64 10.45 -11.99
C ASP A 111 -4.43 9.68 -13.06
N ARG A 112 -5.73 9.96 -13.17
CA ARG A 112 -6.56 9.35 -14.21
C ARG A 112 -5.99 9.72 -15.59
N GLY A 113 -5.76 8.72 -16.43
CA GLY A 113 -5.26 8.90 -17.80
C GLY A 113 -3.74 8.78 -17.95
N ASP A 114 -3.01 8.62 -16.85
CA ASP A 114 -1.57 8.38 -16.87
C ASP A 114 -1.22 7.01 -17.48
N ASN A 115 -0.07 6.94 -18.14
CA ASN A 115 0.51 5.66 -18.59
C ASN A 115 1.43 5.13 -17.50
N VAL A 116 1.18 3.91 -17.03
CA VAL A 116 1.82 3.35 -15.84
C VAL A 116 2.54 2.04 -16.16
N ASN A 117 3.75 1.88 -15.64
CA ASN A 117 4.47 0.60 -15.63
C ASN A 117 4.60 0.10 -14.19
N ILE A 118 3.85 -0.93 -13.85
CA ILE A 118 3.98 -1.62 -12.57
C ILE A 118 5.09 -2.67 -12.72
N SER A 119 6.17 -2.55 -11.95
CA SER A 119 7.35 -3.39 -12.10
C SER A 119 7.68 -4.23 -10.86
N PHE A 120 8.10 -5.46 -11.12
CA PHE A 120 8.60 -6.40 -10.13
C PHE A 120 9.99 -6.88 -10.55
N LYS A 121 10.98 -6.68 -9.69
CA LYS A 121 12.34 -7.18 -9.89
C LYS A 121 12.40 -8.67 -9.60
N LYS A 122 12.89 -9.46 -10.54
CA LYS A 122 13.19 -10.89 -10.35
C LYS A 122 14.38 -11.04 -9.40
N VAL A 123 14.20 -11.81 -8.33
CA VAL A 123 15.22 -12.03 -7.30
C VAL A 123 15.69 -13.47 -7.28
N LEU A 124 14.76 -14.42 -7.37
CA LEU A 124 15.07 -15.83 -7.51
C LEU A 124 14.70 -16.27 -8.91
N VAL A 125 15.59 -17.00 -9.57
CA VAL A 125 15.30 -17.60 -10.87
C VAL A 125 14.75 -19.00 -10.64
N LYS A 126 13.61 -19.30 -11.25
CA LYS A 126 13.03 -20.63 -11.29
C LYS A 126 12.67 -21.00 -12.72
N GLU A 127 12.78 -22.29 -13.00
CA GLU A 127 12.29 -22.93 -14.22
C GLU A 127 10.76 -23.14 -14.14
N GLU A 128 10.02 -22.04 -13.96
CA GLU A 128 8.55 -21.98 -13.87
C GLU A 128 8.02 -20.72 -14.57
N ASP A 129 6.74 -20.73 -14.98
CA ASP A 129 6.07 -19.53 -15.51
C ASP A 129 5.88 -18.47 -14.42
N ALA A 130 6.04 -17.19 -14.78
CA ALA A 130 5.69 -16.08 -13.90
C ALA A 130 4.23 -15.69 -14.11
N VAL A 131 3.52 -15.34 -13.04
CA VAL A 131 2.10 -14.98 -13.07
C VAL A 131 1.84 -13.69 -12.32
N ILE A 132 0.95 -12.86 -12.88
CA ILE A 132 0.52 -11.60 -12.28
C ILE A 132 -0.98 -11.66 -11.96
N TYR A 133 -1.33 -11.18 -10.77
CA TYR A 133 -2.70 -11.04 -10.30
C TYR A 133 -2.99 -9.61 -9.86
N LYS A 134 -4.25 -9.19 -9.94
CA LYS A 134 -4.79 -7.97 -9.34
C LYS A 134 -5.95 -8.33 -8.41
N ASN A 135 -5.86 -7.93 -7.15
CA ASN A 135 -6.84 -8.26 -6.10
C ASN A 135 -7.15 -9.78 -6.06
N GLY A 136 -6.16 -10.62 -6.32
CA GLY A 136 -6.32 -12.08 -6.39
C GLY A 136 -6.89 -12.64 -7.71
N SER A 137 -7.31 -11.79 -8.65
CA SER A 137 -7.77 -12.19 -9.99
C SER A 137 -6.59 -12.24 -10.98
N PHE A 138 -6.52 -13.29 -11.80
CA PHE A 138 -5.44 -13.47 -12.78
C PHE A 138 -5.47 -12.38 -13.84
N ILE A 139 -4.30 -11.84 -14.21
CA ILE A 139 -4.14 -10.88 -15.31
C ILE A 139 -3.49 -11.57 -16.50
N HIS A 140 -2.23 -11.99 -16.34
CA HIS A 140 -1.45 -12.65 -17.38
C HIS A 140 -0.30 -13.46 -16.79
N SER A 141 0.35 -14.23 -17.66
CA SER A 141 1.54 -15.04 -17.36
C SER A 141 2.65 -14.81 -18.37
N VAL A 142 3.89 -15.02 -17.96
CA VAL A 142 5.08 -15.04 -18.82
C VAL A 142 5.67 -16.44 -18.82
N PRO A 143 5.89 -17.06 -20.00
CA PRO A 143 6.45 -18.40 -20.10
C PRO A 143 7.82 -18.50 -19.44
N ARG A 144 8.10 -19.65 -18.83
CA ARG A 144 9.33 -19.99 -18.10
C ARG A 144 10.63 -19.50 -18.73
N HIS A 145 10.81 -19.71 -20.02
CA HIS A 145 12.06 -19.39 -20.73
C HIS A 145 12.18 -17.92 -21.14
N GLU A 146 11.14 -17.13 -20.92
CA GLU A 146 11.03 -15.73 -21.33
C GLU A 146 10.81 -14.80 -20.13
N VAL A 147 10.89 -15.31 -18.89
CA VAL A 147 10.68 -14.50 -17.69
C VAL A 147 11.78 -13.43 -17.58
N PRO A 148 11.44 -12.13 -17.73
CA PRO A 148 12.42 -11.05 -17.77
C PRO A 148 13.05 -10.81 -16.39
N ASP A 149 14.10 -10.00 -16.33
CA ASP A 149 14.69 -9.56 -15.05
C ASP A 149 13.81 -8.54 -14.32
N ILE A 150 13.03 -7.78 -15.08
CA ILE A 150 11.99 -6.88 -14.59
C ILE A 150 10.68 -7.30 -15.23
N LEU A 151 9.78 -7.82 -14.41
CA LEU A 151 8.44 -8.21 -14.84
C LEU A 151 7.52 -6.99 -14.75
N GLU A 152 6.94 -6.58 -15.88
CA GLU A 152 6.17 -5.34 -15.97
C GLU A 152 4.71 -5.56 -16.40
N VAL A 153 3.83 -4.71 -15.87
CA VAL A 153 2.47 -4.53 -16.36
C VAL A 153 2.35 -3.12 -16.91
N HIS A 154 2.15 -3.00 -18.22
CA HIS A 154 1.88 -1.72 -18.85
C HIS A 154 0.37 -1.43 -18.82
N LEU A 155 0.00 -0.28 -18.26
CA LEU A 155 -1.38 0.21 -18.19
C LEU A 155 -1.43 1.59 -18.87
N PRO A 156 -1.78 1.66 -20.16
CA PRO A 156 -2.01 2.94 -20.81
C PRO A 156 -3.33 3.55 -20.32
N HIS A 157 -3.34 4.85 -20.10
CA HIS A 157 -4.55 5.61 -19.71
C HIS A 157 -5.28 5.07 -18.47
N ALA A 158 -4.54 4.86 -17.38
CA ALA A 158 -5.04 4.25 -16.15
C ALA A 158 -6.33 4.91 -15.63
N GLN A 159 -7.30 4.08 -15.25
CA GLN A 159 -8.59 4.49 -14.71
C GLN A 159 -8.71 4.14 -13.22
N PRO A 160 -9.63 4.78 -12.46
CA PRO A 160 -9.83 4.47 -11.04
C PRO A 160 -10.07 2.98 -10.75
N GLN A 161 -10.73 2.29 -11.67
CA GLN A 161 -10.96 0.84 -11.59
C GLN A 161 -9.69 0.00 -11.74
N ASP A 162 -8.60 0.55 -12.28
CA ASP A 162 -7.29 -0.12 -12.40
C ASP A 162 -6.53 -0.17 -11.07
N ALA A 163 -6.89 0.69 -10.12
CA ALA A 163 -6.33 0.68 -8.78
C ALA A 163 -6.56 -0.67 -8.07
N GLY A 164 -5.64 -1.02 -7.18
CA GLY A 164 -5.69 -2.29 -6.45
C GLY A 164 -4.32 -2.80 -6.04
N VAL A 165 -4.30 -4.00 -5.46
CA VAL A 165 -3.07 -4.71 -5.12
C VAL A 165 -2.70 -5.63 -6.27
N TYR A 166 -1.57 -5.33 -6.90
CA TYR A 166 -0.94 -6.18 -7.90
C TYR A 166 0.03 -7.12 -7.21
N SER A 167 0.07 -8.37 -7.66
CA SER A 167 0.96 -9.37 -7.11
C SER A 167 1.65 -10.19 -8.18
N ALA A 168 2.92 -10.53 -7.95
CA ALA A 168 3.73 -11.34 -8.85
C ALA A 168 4.34 -12.54 -8.11
N ARG A 169 4.31 -13.71 -8.73
CA ARG A 169 4.92 -14.95 -8.24
C ARG A 169 5.20 -15.90 -9.38
N TYR A 170 5.98 -16.95 -9.12
CA TYR A 170 6.00 -18.12 -10.00
C TYR A 170 4.74 -18.97 -9.81
N ILE A 171 4.36 -19.70 -10.86
CA ILE A 171 3.09 -20.44 -10.93
C ILE A 171 2.94 -21.50 -9.83
N GLY A 172 4.02 -22.20 -9.46
CA GLY A 172 4.03 -23.18 -8.37
C GLY A 172 3.98 -22.57 -6.96
N GLY A 173 4.04 -21.25 -6.86
CA GLY A 173 3.89 -20.52 -5.61
C GLY A 173 2.44 -20.36 -5.14
N ASN A 174 2.27 -19.64 -4.04
CA ASN A 174 0.99 -19.24 -3.48
C ASN A 174 1.02 -17.75 -3.07
N LEU A 175 -0.09 -17.26 -2.49
CA LEU A 175 -0.22 -15.88 -2.02
C LEU A 175 0.92 -15.47 -1.08
N PHE A 176 1.38 -16.37 -0.21
CA PHE A 176 2.45 -16.10 0.76
C PHE A 176 3.83 -16.01 0.12
N THR A 177 4.00 -16.45 -1.12
CA THR A 177 5.24 -16.31 -1.88
C THR A 177 5.20 -15.15 -2.88
N SER A 178 4.06 -14.45 -2.96
CA SER A 178 3.89 -13.31 -3.85
C SER A 178 4.59 -12.06 -3.34
N ALA A 179 5.10 -11.29 -4.29
CA ALA A 179 5.39 -9.86 -4.11
C ALA A 179 4.10 -9.07 -4.24
N PHE A 180 3.97 -7.93 -3.54
CA PHE A 180 2.80 -7.05 -3.63
C PHE A 180 3.19 -5.61 -3.90
N THR A 181 2.43 -4.92 -4.75
CA THR A 181 2.49 -3.46 -4.90
C THR A 181 1.07 -2.93 -5.04
N ARG A 182 0.79 -1.73 -4.55
CA ARG A 182 -0.54 -1.12 -4.61
C ARG A 182 -0.53 0.06 -5.57
N LEU A 183 -1.31 -0.05 -6.63
CA LEU A 183 -1.61 1.06 -7.51
C LEU A 183 -2.76 1.88 -6.91
N ILE A 184 -2.56 3.19 -6.83
CA ILE A 184 -3.55 4.19 -6.42
C ILE A 184 -3.77 5.09 -7.63
N VAL A 185 -4.97 5.06 -8.19
CA VAL A 185 -5.36 5.95 -9.29
C VAL A 185 -6.33 6.98 -8.73
N ARG A 186 -5.94 8.25 -8.77
CA ARG A 186 -6.81 9.36 -8.35
C ARG A 186 -7.98 9.48 -9.33
N ARG A 187 -9.14 9.89 -8.83
CA ARG A 187 -10.33 10.08 -9.69
C ARG A 187 -10.12 11.10 -10.80
N CYS A 188 -9.32 12.12 -10.51
CA CYS A 188 -9.09 13.25 -11.38
C CYS A 188 -7.72 13.18 -12.06
N GLU A 189 -7.59 13.92 -13.16
CA GLU A 189 -6.31 14.19 -13.81
C GLU A 189 -5.41 15.04 -12.89
N ALA A 190 -4.13 15.13 -13.28
CA ALA A 190 -3.14 15.94 -12.58
C ALA A 190 -3.65 17.37 -12.36
N GLN A 191 -3.39 17.89 -11.15
CA GLN A 191 -3.78 19.24 -10.73
C GLN A 191 -5.30 19.53 -10.71
N LYS A 192 -6.15 18.51 -10.83
CA LYS A 192 -7.61 18.63 -10.72
C LYS A 192 -8.17 17.95 -9.48
N TRP A 193 -9.28 18.49 -8.98
CA TRP A 193 -10.05 17.95 -7.87
C TRP A 193 -11.53 18.35 -7.95
N GLY A 194 -12.33 17.81 -7.03
CA GLY A 194 -13.76 18.00 -6.91
C GLY A 194 -14.54 16.81 -7.46
N PRO A 195 -15.87 16.78 -7.22
CA PRO A 195 -16.73 15.70 -7.70
C PRO A 195 -16.65 15.52 -9.22
N GLU A 196 -16.57 16.63 -9.95
CA GLU A 196 -16.50 16.67 -11.43
C GLU A 196 -15.09 16.97 -11.97
N CYS A 197 -14.05 16.98 -11.11
CA CYS A 197 -12.66 17.28 -11.51
C CYS A 197 -12.46 18.65 -12.21
N THR A 198 -13.33 19.62 -11.98
CA THR A 198 -13.26 20.94 -12.63
C THR A 198 -12.41 21.96 -11.86
N ARG A 199 -12.21 21.73 -10.55
CA ARG A 199 -11.45 22.65 -9.68
C ARG A 199 -9.96 22.36 -9.77
N PHE A 200 -9.14 23.41 -9.58
CA PHE A 200 -7.68 23.30 -9.58
C PHE A 200 -7.16 23.01 -8.18
N CYS A 201 -6.20 22.09 -8.12
CA CYS A 201 -5.52 21.71 -6.89
C CYS A 201 -4.67 22.85 -6.33
N THR A 202 -4.45 22.80 -5.02
CA THR A 202 -3.31 23.52 -4.42
C THR A 202 -2.01 22.95 -4.98
N ALA A 203 -1.05 23.80 -5.35
CA ALA A 203 0.21 23.37 -5.92
C ALA A 203 1.11 22.73 -4.85
N CYS A 204 1.09 21.41 -4.74
CA CYS A 204 1.86 20.66 -3.76
C CYS A 204 3.33 20.55 -4.17
N MET A 205 4.24 20.97 -3.28
CA MET A 205 5.70 20.85 -3.43
C MET A 205 6.21 19.57 -2.77
N ASN A 206 7.51 19.27 -2.96
CA ASN A 206 8.21 18.15 -2.30
C ASN A 206 7.48 16.81 -2.44
N ASN A 207 6.93 16.52 -3.61
CA ASN A 207 6.17 15.29 -3.91
C ASN A 207 4.87 15.12 -3.09
N GLY A 208 4.31 16.21 -2.55
CA GLY A 208 2.97 16.21 -1.98
C GLY A 208 1.92 15.85 -3.04
N VAL A 209 0.87 15.15 -2.61
CA VAL A 209 -0.22 14.71 -3.50
C VAL A 209 -1.49 15.49 -3.17
N CYS A 210 -2.14 16.06 -4.17
CA CYS A 210 -3.42 16.73 -4.00
C CYS A 210 -4.53 15.71 -3.71
N HIS A 211 -5.34 15.94 -2.68
CA HIS A 211 -6.50 15.10 -2.39
C HIS A 211 -7.66 15.43 -3.36
N GLU A 212 -8.15 14.45 -4.13
CA GLU A 212 -9.19 14.73 -5.16
C GLU A 212 -10.52 15.25 -4.63
N ASP A 213 -10.88 14.99 -3.36
CA ASP A 213 -12.13 15.51 -2.80
C ASP A 213 -12.03 16.89 -2.15
N THR A 214 -10.84 17.32 -1.72
CA THR A 214 -10.68 18.56 -0.93
C THR A 214 -9.79 19.59 -1.61
N GLY A 215 -8.92 19.20 -2.54
CA GLY A 215 -7.97 20.08 -3.21
C GLY A 215 -6.75 20.48 -2.37
N GLU A 216 -6.66 20.00 -1.14
CA GLU A 216 -5.55 20.25 -0.22
C GLU A 216 -4.46 19.17 -0.40
N CYS A 217 -3.22 19.49 0.00
CA CYS A 217 -2.08 18.60 -0.17
C CYS A 217 -1.94 17.60 0.99
N ILE A 218 -1.70 16.34 0.65
CA ILE A 218 -1.19 15.32 1.56
C ILE A 218 0.34 15.35 1.45
N CYS A 219 1.00 15.88 2.49
CA CYS A 219 2.45 16.03 2.49
C CYS A 219 3.16 14.73 2.87
N PRO A 220 4.33 14.44 2.27
CA PRO A 220 5.13 13.32 2.70
C PRO A 220 5.72 13.54 4.10
N PRO A 221 6.12 12.47 4.79
CA PRO A 221 6.75 12.56 6.10
C PRO A 221 7.95 13.53 6.09
N GLY A 222 8.00 14.43 7.07
CA GLY A 222 9.03 15.47 7.18
C GLY A 222 8.65 16.82 6.57
N PHE A 223 7.58 16.89 5.79
CA PHE A 223 7.07 18.13 5.20
C PHE A 223 5.69 18.51 5.71
N MET A 224 5.40 19.81 5.74
CA MET A 224 4.12 20.36 6.20
C MET A 224 3.80 21.70 5.52
N GLY A 225 2.63 22.26 5.84
CA GLY A 225 2.10 23.48 5.22
C GLY A 225 1.11 23.16 4.11
N ARG A 226 0.37 24.18 3.65
CA ARG A 226 -0.70 24.00 2.64
C ARG A 226 -0.17 23.50 1.31
N THR A 227 1.07 23.86 0.97
CA THR A 227 1.76 23.46 -0.26
C THR A 227 2.92 22.51 0.00
N CYS A 228 3.04 21.93 1.20
CA CYS A 228 4.13 21.03 1.59
C CYS A 228 5.54 21.61 1.46
N GLU A 229 5.69 22.94 1.52
CA GLU A 229 6.96 23.64 1.29
C GLU A 229 7.87 23.67 2.51
N LYS A 230 7.33 23.44 3.72
CA LYS A 230 8.07 23.55 4.97
C LYS A 230 8.59 22.19 5.41
N GLY A 231 9.90 21.97 5.32
CA GLY A 231 10.58 20.82 5.90
C GLY A 231 10.82 21.00 7.41
N LYS A 232 10.84 19.90 8.15
CA LYS A 232 11.32 19.83 9.54
C LYS A 232 12.74 19.25 9.61
#